data_AF-A0A3D5BUG1-F1
#
_entry.id   AF-A0A3D5BUG1-F1
#
_cell.length_a   1.000
_cell.length_b   1.000
_cell.length_c   1.000
_cell.angle_alpha   90.00
_cell.angle_beta   90.00
_cell.angle_gamma   90.00
#
_symmetry.space_group_name_H-M   'P 1'
#
loop_
_entity.id
_entity.type
_entity.pdbx_description
1 polymer ?
#
loop_
_entity_poly.entity_id
_entity_poly.type
_entity_poly.pdbx_seq_one_letter_code
_entity_poly.pdbx_strand_id
1 'polypeptide(L)'
;MEDKRIMEIFEGYFEKYKKTEGDRTSWSAYWTVYAQGHSFEVNLTKCPRGTRFKVFSDKKKIGEIEGWPAFLGSLEVLERDHPAFVRGDFFTQMEEML
;
A
#
# COMPACT_ATOMS: atom_id res chain seq x y z
N MET A 1 -13.97 0.07 -6.14
CA MET A 1 -12.93 0.48 -7.11
C MET A 1 -12.39 -0.78 -7.77
N GLU A 2 -12.16 -0.76 -9.08
CA GLU A 2 -11.65 -1.92 -9.83
C GLU A 2 -10.15 -2.14 -9.58
N ASP A 3 -9.70 -3.40 -9.57
CA ASP A 3 -8.32 -3.79 -9.32
C ASP A 3 -7.31 -3.06 -10.21
N LYS A 4 -7.64 -2.91 -11.50
CA LYS A 4 -6.79 -2.18 -12.45
C LYS A 4 -6.57 -0.73 -12.01
N ARG A 5 -7.62 -0.06 -11.52
CA ARG A 5 -7.52 1.33 -11.06
C ARG A 5 -6.68 1.44 -9.79
N ILE A 6 -6.84 0.50 -8.86
CA ILE A 6 -6.02 0.43 -7.63
C ILE A 6 -4.53 0.29 -8.00
N MET A 7 -4.21 -0.59 -8.94
CA MET A 7 -2.85 -0.75 -9.44
C MET A 7 -2.33 0.55 -10.05
N GLU A 8 -3.06 1.18 -10.96
CA GLU A 8 -2.66 2.44 -11.59
C GLU A 8 -2.35 3.55 -10.57
N ILE A 9 -3.20 3.71 -9.55
CA ILE A 9 -3.01 4.73 -8.49
C ILE A 9 -1.73 4.46 -7.71
N PHE A 10 -1.55 3.23 -7.23
CA PHE A 10 -0.36 2.84 -6.48
C PHE A 10 0.92 2.98 -7.30
N GLU A 11 0.88 2.58 -8.57
CA GLU A 11 2.02 2.68 -9.48
C GLU A 11 2.41 4.15 -9.72
N GLY A 12 1.42 5.02 -9.96
CA GLY A 12 1.65 6.46 -10.06
C GLY A 12 2.24 7.04 -8.78
N TYR A 13 1.70 6.65 -7.63
CA TYR A 13 2.16 7.14 -6.32
C TYR A 13 3.59 6.66 -6.06
N PHE A 14 3.86 5.39 -6.32
CA PHE A 14 5.17 4.79 -6.18
C PHE A 14 6.20 5.52 -7.03
N GLU A 15 5.93 5.77 -8.31
CA GLU A 15 6.88 6.47 -9.18
C GLU A 15 7.17 7.90 -8.72
N LYS A 16 6.17 8.60 -8.17
CA LYS A 16 6.32 9.97 -7.64
C LYS A 16 7.09 10.03 -6.32
N TYR A 17 6.89 9.05 -5.43
CA TYR A 17 7.36 9.14 -4.04
C TYR A 17 8.42 8.11 -3.65
N LYS A 18 8.82 7.20 -4.57
CA LYS A 18 9.79 6.15 -4.25
C LYS A 18 11.12 6.69 -3.75
N LYS A 19 11.69 5.99 -2.77
CA LYS A 19 13.02 6.22 -2.22
C LYS A 19 13.85 4.95 -2.32
N THR A 20 15.17 5.08 -2.48
CA THR A 20 16.08 3.93 -2.51
C THR A 20 16.28 3.36 -1.11
N GLU A 21 16.22 2.04 -0.96
CA GLU A 21 16.44 1.32 0.31
C GLU A 21 17.95 1.09 0.60
N GLY A 22 18.79 2.09 0.31
CA GLY A 22 20.24 2.05 0.54
C GLY A 22 21.03 1.28 -0.52
N ASP A 23 20.52 0.13 -1.00
CA ASP A 23 20.96 -0.48 -2.25
C ASP A 23 20.19 0.16 -3.40
N ARG A 24 20.86 0.62 -4.45
CA ARG A 24 20.21 1.24 -5.63
C ARG A 24 19.46 0.19 -6.49
N THR A 25 19.01 -0.88 -5.87
CA THR A 25 18.33 -2.02 -6.47
C THR A 25 16.96 -2.27 -5.86
N SER A 26 16.62 -1.56 -4.79
CA SER A 26 15.33 -1.65 -4.12
C SER A 26 14.77 -0.26 -3.87
N TRP A 27 13.49 -0.09 -4.20
CA TRP A 27 12.76 1.17 -4.05
C TRP A 27 11.50 0.94 -3.25
N SER A 28 11.17 1.89 -2.37
CA SER A 28 9.99 1.83 -1.52
C SER A 28 9.21 3.14 -1.53
N ALA A 29 7.90 3.06 -1.38
CA ALA A 29 7.02 4.20 -1.12
C ALA A 29 6.06 3.83 0.02
N TYR A 30 5.94 4.73 0.99
CA TYR A 30 5.08 4.56 2.17
C TYR A 30 3.84 5.41 1.99
N TRP A 31 2.67 4.81 2.18
CA TRP A 31 1.41 5.53 2.22
C TRP A 31 0.65 5.18 3.49
N THR A 32 0.24 6.20 4.23
CA THR A 32 -0.41 6.06 5.54
C THR A 32 -1.66 6.92 5.58
N VAL A 33 -2.77 6.33 6.01
CA VAL A 33 -4.01 7.05 6.33
C VAL A 33 -4.29 6.99 7.82
N TYR A 34 -5.04 7.97 8.30
CA TYR A 34 -5.52 8.03 9.67
C TYR A 34 -7.04 8.15 9.66
N ALA A 35 -7.72 7.25 10.36
CA ALA A 35 -9.16 7.27 10.47
C ALA A 35 -9.59 6.73 11.84
N GLN A 36 -10.58 7.39 12.45
CA GLN A 36 -11.16 6.98 13.74
C GLN A 36 -10.12 6.78 14.88
N GLY A 37 -9.02 7.53 14.86
CA GLY A 37 -7.94 7.42 15.84
C GLY A 37 -6.95 6.26 15.58
N HIS A 38 -7.14 5.50 14.51
CA HIS A 38 -6.26 4.42 14.06
C HIS A 38 -5.46 4.85 12.83
N SER A 39 -4.32 4.18 12.58
CA SER A 39 -3.52 4.37 11.37
C SER A 39 -3.44 3.09 10.56
N PHE A 40 -3.53 3.18 9.24
CA PHE A 40 -3.25 2.08 8.34
C PHE A 40 -2.22 2.50 7.30
N GLU A 41 -1.19 1.67 7.12
CA GLU A 41 -0.06 1.97 6.26
C GLU A 41 0.29 0.80 5.35
N VAL A 42 0.62 1.13 4.11
CA VAL A 42 1.23 0.21 3.16
C VAL A 42 2.57 0.79 2.71
N ASN A 43 3.62 0.00 2.90
CA ASN A 43 4.90 0.22 2.24
C ASN A 43 4.97 -0.71 1.01
N LEU A 44 4.89 -0.10 -0.16
CA LEU A 44 5.11 -0.77 -1.44
C LEU A 44 6.61 -0.79 -1.73
N THR A 45 7.20 -1.96 -1.82
CA THR A 45 8.61 -2.17 -2.19
C THR A 45 8.72 -2.89 -3.53
N LYS A 46 9.56 -2.38 -4.43
CA LYS A 46 9.92 -3.02 -5.69
C LYS A 46 11.42 -3.26 -5.77
N CYS A 47 11.78 -4.47 -6.16
CA CYS A 47 13.16 -4.90 -6.39
C CYS A 47 13.18 -5.91 -7.56
N PRO A 48 14.36 -6.32 -8.07
CA PRO A 48 14.47 -7.34 -9.12
C PRO A 48 13.75 -8.67 -8.81
N ARG A 49 13.53 -8.98 -7.52
CA ARG A 49 12.80 -10.19 -7.09
C ARG A 49 11.27 -10.04 -7.16
N GLY A 50 10.76 -8.83 -7.35
CA GLY A 50 9.33 -8.57 -7.48
C GLY A 50 8.83 -7.41 -6.61
N THR A 51 7.50 -7.37 -6.48
CA THR A 51 6.73 -6.35 -5.76
C THR A 51 6.22 -6.93 -4.44
N ARG A 52 6.39 -6.19 -3.35
CA ARG A 52 5.98 -6.60 -2.00
C ARG A 52 5.26 -5.46 -1.29
N PHE A 53 4.24 -5.81 -0.52
CA PHE A 53 3.41 -4.88 0.25
C PHE A 53 3.56 -5.23 1.73
N LYS A 54 4.29 -4.39 2.48
CA LYS A 54 4.31 -4.50 3.94
C LYS A 54 3.15 -3.69 4.49
N VAL A 55 2.29 -4.34 5.26
CA VAL A 55 1.07 -3.71 5.79
C VAL A 55 1.24 -3.51 7.30
N PHE A 56 0.85 -2.33 7.76
CA PHE A 56 0.91 -1.95 9.16
C PHE A 56 -0.44 -1.40 9.63
N SER A 57 -0.83 -1.76 10.84
CA SER A 57 -1.98 -1.19 11.55
C SER A 57 -1.47 -0.66 12.88
N ASP A 58 -1.77 0.60 13.20
CA ASP A 58 -1.31 1.28 14.42
C ASP A 58 0.19 1.11 14.67
N LYS A 59 1.00 1.34 13.62
CA LYS A 59 2.47 1.20 13.60
C LYS A 59 3.01 -0.21 13.84
N LYS A 60 2.14 -1.22 13.92
CA LYS A 60 2.54 -2.63 14.03
C LYS A 60 2.43 -3.31 12.68
N LYS A 61 3.48 -4.03 12.26
CA LYS A 61 3.45 -4.84 11.04
C LYS A 61 2.47 -5.99 11.24
N ILE A 62 1.47 -6.07 10.37
CA ILE A 62 0.44 -7.14 10.40
C ILE A 62 0.68 -8.19 9.31
N GLY A 63 1.42 -7.85 8.26
CA GLY A 63 1.72 -8.80 7.19
C GLY A 63 2.71 -8.27 6.16
N GLU A 64 3.16 -9.19 5.31
CA GLU A 64 3.88 -8.90 4.07
C GLU A 64 3.27 -9.76 2.97
N ILE A 65 2.84 -9.10 1.90
CA ILE A 65 2.13 -9.75 0.79
C ILE A 65 2.96 -9.61 -0.47
N GLU A 66 3.22 -10.73 -1.14
CA GLU A 66 4.04 -10.77 -2.34
C GLU A 66 3.18 -10.75 -3.60
N GLY A 67 3.41 -9.76 -4.46
CA GLY A 67 2.75 -9.64 -5.76
C GLY A 67 1.34 -9.05 -5.70
N TRP A 68 0.96 -8.46 -6.84
CA TRP A 68 -0.34 -7.83 -7.04
C TRP A 68 -1.54 -8.76 -6.81
N PRO A 69 -1.57 -10.01 -7.33
CA PRO A 69 -2.73 -10.87 -7.16
C PRO A 69 -3.04 -11.17 -5.68
N ALA A 70 -2.00 -11.46 -4.89
CA ALA A 70 -2.17 -11.73 -3.46
C ALA A 70 -2.60 -10.46 -2.70
N PHE A 71 -2.04 -9.30 -3.04
CA PHE A 71 -2.42 -8.04 -2.42
C PHE A 71 -3.88 -7.68 -2.71
N LEU A 72 -4.31 -7.73 -3.96
CA LEU A 72 -5.68 -7.44 -4.37
C LEU A 72 -6.68 -8.43 -3.71
N GLY A 73 -6.33 -9.72 -3.68
CA GLY A 73 -7.13 -10.74 -3.00
C GLY A 73 -7.20 -10.58 -1.48
N SER A 74 -6.30 -9.81 -0.87
CA SER A 74 -6.30 -9.55 0.59
C SER A 74 -7.15 -8.35 0.99
N LEU A 75 -7.55 -7.48 0.05
CA LEU A 75 -8.18 -6.18 0.37
C LEU A 75 -9.49 -6.34 1.15
N GLU A 76 -10.29 -7.36 0.86
CA GLU A 76 -11.53 -7.61 1.59
C GLU A 76 -11.28 -7.99 3.05
N VAL A 77 -10.27 -8.83 3.29
CA VAL A 77 -9.86 -9.21 4.64
C VAL A 77 -9.29 -8.00 5.39
N LEU A 78 -8.44 -7.21 4.72
CA LEU A 78 -7.85 -6.02 5.33
C LEU A 78 -8.90 -4.99 5.72
N GLU A 79 -9.92 -4.78 4.87
CA GLU A 79 -10.99 -3.80 5.10
C GLU A 79 -11.94 -4.24 6.21
N ARG A 80 -12.19 -5.54 6.33
CA ARG A 80 -12.98 -6.10 7.43
C ARG A 80 -12.25 -6.01 8.77
N ASP A 81 -10.94 -6.30 8.78
CA ASP A 81 -10.19 -6.53 10.03
C ASP A 81 -9.49 -5.25 10.55
N HIS A 82 -9.34 -4.21 9.73
CA HIS A 82 -8.64 -2.97 10.10
C HIS A 82 -9.52 -1.71 9.91
N PRO A 83 -10.06 -1.12 10.99
CA PRO A 83 -11.00 0.01 10.93
C PRO A 83 -10.47 1.26 10.21
N ALA A 84 -9.15 1.47 10.20
CA ALA A 84 -8.53 2.59 9.49
C ALA A 84 -8.43 2.38 7.97
N PHE A 85 -8.64 1.16 7.48
CA PHE A 85 -8.56 0.83 6.06
C PHE A 85 -9.95 0.76 5.44
N VAL A 86 -10.47 1.91 5.03
CA VAL A 86 -11.62 2.00 4.12
C VAL A 86 -11.08 2.05 2.70
N ARG A 87 -11.32 1.00 1.89
CA ARG A 87 -10.63 0.81 0.60
C ARG A 87 -10.83 1.99 -0.35
N GLY A 88 -12.07 2.48 -0.45
CA GLY A 88 -12.41 3.62 -1.29
C GLY A 88 -11.61 4.86 -0.90
N ASP A 89 -11.72 5.26 0.37
CA ASP A 89 -11.07 6.46 0.87
C ASP A 89 -9.55 6.37 0.82
N PHE A 90 -8.99 5.19 1.12
CA PHE A 90 -7.54 4.95 1.11
C PHE A 90 -6.93 5.22 -0.28
N PHE A 91 -7.57 4.71 -1.34
CA PHE A 91 -7.08 4.88 -2.71
C PHE A 91 -7.42 6.24 -3.28
N THR A 92 -8.59 6.80 -2.95
CA THR A 92 -8.93 8.17 -3.37
C THR A 92 -7.95 9.19 -2.79
N GLN A 93 -7.63 9.11 -1.49
CA GLN A 93 -6.65 10.01 -0.88
C GLN A 93 -5.24 9.83 -1.47
N MET A 94 -4.87 8.60 -1.85
CA MET A 94 -3.59 8.36 -2.54
C MET A 94 -3.59 8.98 -3.94
N GLU A 95 -4.70 8.87 -4.67
CA GLU A 95 -4.88 9.44 -6.00
C GLU A 95 -4.83 10.97 -6.00
N GLU A 96 -5.38 11.62 -4.97
CA GLU A 96 -5.29 13.07 -4.75
C GLU A 96 -3.83 13.57 -4.62
N MET A 97 -2.89 12.67 -4.32
CA MET A 97 -1.46 12.98 -4.21
C MET A 97 -0.69 12.80 -5.52
N LEU A 98 -1.32 12.35 -6.62
CA LEU A 98 -0.67 12.19 -7.94
C LEU A 98 -0.51 13.53 -8.66
#